data_AF-A0A6I2FVF6-F1
#
_entry.id   AF-A0A6I2FVF6-F1
#
_cell.length_a   1.000
_cell.length_b   1.000
_cell.length_c   1.000
_cell.angle_alpha   90.00
_cell.angle_beta   90.00
_cell.angle_gamma   90.00
#
_symmetry.space_group_name_H-M   'P 1'
#
loop_
_entity.id
_entity.type
_entity.pdbx_description
1 polymer ?
#
loop_
_entity_poly.entity_id
_entity_poly.type
_entity_poly.pdbx_seq_one_letter_code
_entity_poly.pdbx_strand_id
1 'polypeptide(L)'
;MSDISTGYAVVVTAVSDPTQVEGLEWERAVEYLPSLASHAMRTWVRAQESATEPKGAAIRHGVVIPGPQRRVGPRQPYREVCVPPGEYLLFSAAVRQSPPQGVAAPGTRPVGTGPAAGAMSGRHSVN
;
A
#
# COMPACT_ATOMS: atom_id res chain seq x y z
N MET A 1 25.15 -24.70 -7.94
CA MET A 1 23.77 -25.23 -7.93
C MET A 1 23.23 -25.04 -6.53
N SER A 2 22.44 -23.98 -6.33
CA SER A 2 21.60 -23.84 -5.15
C SER A 2 20.21 -23.56 -5.69
N ASP A 3 19.39 -24.60 -5.74
CA ASP A 3 17.94 -24.49 -5.87
C ASP A 3 17.44 -23.68 -4.67
N ILE A 4 17.46 -22.36 -4.81
CA ILE A 4 16.58 -21.50 -4.02
C ILE A 4 15.20 -21.88 -4.51
N SER A 5 14.57 -22.84 -3.83
CA SER A 5 13.19 -23.24 -4.03
C SER A 5 12.35 -21.99 -4.19
N THR A 6 12.07 -21.63 -5.45
CA THR A 6 11.62 -20.29 -5.86
C THR A 6 10.12 -20.13 -5.60
N GLY A 7 9.57 -20.84 -4.62
CA GLY A 7 8.15 -20.82 -4.33
C GLY A 7 7.74 -19.55 -3.58
N TYR A 8 8.57 -19.08 -2.64
CA TYR A 8 8.13 -18.18 -1.58
C TYR A 8 9.22 -17.17 -1.19
N ALA A 9 9.35 -16.13 -2.02
CA ALA A 9 10.25 -15.01 -1.78
C ALA A 9 9.47 -13.70 -1.74
N VAL A 10 9.96 -12.76 -0.93
CA VAL A 10 9.42 -11.41 -0.84
C VAL A 10 10.53 -10.39 -1.12
N VAL A 11 10.16 -9.24 -1.65
CA VAL A 11 11.06 -8.13 -1.89
C VAL A 11 10.85 -7.07 -0.82
N VAL A 12 11.91 -6.72 -0.11
CA VAL A 12 11.94 -5.59 0.83
C VAL A 12 12.62 -4.41 0.15
N THR A 13 11.96 -3.26 0.09
CA THR A 13 12.49 -2.04 -0.52
C THR A 13 11.91 -0.79 0.15
N ALA A 14 12.29 0.40 -0.30
CA ALA A 14 11.71 1.65 0.15
C ALA A 14 11.26 2.49 -1.05
N VAL A 15 9.99 2.91 -1.04
CA VAL A 15 9.34 3.64 -2.15
C VAL A 15 8.84 4.99 -1.68
N SER A 16 8.76 5.97 -2.59
CA SER A 16 8.23 7.29 -2.26
C SER A 16 6.71 7.31 -2.11
N ASP A 17 6.00 6.40 -2.77
CA ASP A 17 4.55 6.26 -2.67
C ASP A 17 4.21 4.77 -2.48
N PRO A 18 3.80 4.34 -1.27
CA PRO A 18 3.46 2.95 -0.99
C PRO A 18 2.20 2.48 -1.73
N THR A 19 1.36 3.39 -2.25
CA THR A 19 0.15 3.03 -2.99
C THR A 19 0.43 2.54 -4.41
N GLN A 20 1.63 2.83 -4.95
CA GLN A 20 2.06 2.43 -6.29
C GLN A 20 2.57 0.98 -6.35
N VAL A 21 2.73 0.33 -5.19
CA VAL A 21 3.22 -1.04 -5.12
C VAL A 21 2.13 -1.98 -4.60
N GLU A 22 2.06 -3.17 -5.20
CA GLU A 22 1.21 -4.25 -4.71
C GLU A 22 1.91 -4.94 -3.53
N GLY A 23 1.94 -4.26 -2.39
CA GLY A 23 2.67 -4.69 -1.19
C GLY A 23 2.09 -4.09 0.09
N LEU A 24 2.74 -4.37 1.22
CA LEU A 24 2.40 -3.76 2.51
C LEU A 24 3.58 -2.94 3.02
N GLU A 25 3.27 -1.87 3.74
CA GLU A 25 4.28 -1.15 4.53
C GLU A 25 4.95 -2.08 5.54
N TRP A 26 6.22 -1.80 5.83
CA TRP A 26 7.10 -2.62 6.65
C TRP A 26 6.46 -3.04 7.97
N GLU A 27 5.92 -2.09 8.74
CA GLU A 27 5.35 -2.36 10.07
C GLU A 27 4.19 -3.35 10.02
N ARG A 28 3.37 -3.29 8.96
CA ARG A 28 2.26 -4.21 8.75
C ARG A 28 2.72 -5.53 8.13
N ALA A 29 3.74 -5.51 7.29
CA ALA A 29 4.28 -6.71 6.65
C ALA A 29 4.91 -7.67 7.68
N VAL A 30 5.63 -7.15 8.68
CA VAL A 30 6.28 -7.97 9.71
C VAL A 30 5.30 -8.68 10.65
N GLU A 31 4.04 -8.24 10.73
CA GLU A 31 2.97 -8.96 11.44
C GLU A 31 2.69 -10.33 10.79
N TYR A 32 2.83 -10.43 9.47
CA TYR A 32 2.63 -11.67 8.70
C TYR A 32 3.93 -12.42 8.39
N LEU A 33 5.07 -11.72 8.47
CA LEU A 33 6.41 -12.21 8.13
C LEU A 33 7.35 -12.10 9.33
N PRO A 34 7.13 -12.84 10.44
CA PRO A 34 7.99 -12.78 11.62
C PRO A 34 9.46 -13.15 11.31
N SER A 35 9.70 -14.00 10.30
CA SER A 35 11.07 -14.32 9.85
C SER A 35 11.85 -13.10 9.32
N LEU A 36 11.15 -12.07 8.85
CA LEU A 36 11.76 -10.81 8.38
C LEU A 36 12.06 -9.82 9.51
N ALA A 37 11.42 -9.94 10.67
CA ALA A 37 11.46 -8.95 11.76
C ALA A 37 12.81 -8.86 12.51
N SER A 38 13.91 -9.34 11.91
CA SER A 38 15.26 -9.23 12.47
C SER A 38 15.69 -7.78 12.66
N HIS A 39 16.57 -7.53 13.64
CA HIS A 39 17.11 -6.20 13.87
C HIS A 39 17.91 -5.68 12.66
N ALA A 40 18.67 -6.55 12.00
CA ALA A 40 19.43 -6.20 10.80
C ALA A 40 18.54 -5.71 9.65
N MET A 41 17.40 -6.39 9.41
CA MET A 41 16.48 -5.98 8.35
C MET A 41 15.79 -4.66 8.69
N ARG A 42 15.37 -4.47 9.95
CA ARG A 42 14.80 -3.19 10.43
C ARG A 42 15.75 -2.02 10.22
N THR A 43 17.01 -2.19 10.61
CA THR A 43 18.05 -1.16 10.43
C THR A 43 18.29 -0.88 8.96
N TRP A 44 18.31 -1.91 8.11
CA TRP A 44 18.46 -1.74 6.67
C TRP A 44 17.30 -0.94 6.06
N VAL A 45 16.04 -1.26 6.42
CA VAL A 45 14.84 -0.55 5.95
C VAL A 45 14.88 0.91 6.39
N ARG A 46 15.13 1.18 7.68
CA ARG A 46 15.24 2.55 8.21
C ARG A 46 16.32 3.37 7.50
N ALA A 47 17.43 2.75 7.13
CA ALA A 47 18.48 3.40 6.35
C ALA A 47 18.01 3.75 4.92
N GLN A 48 17.15 2.93 4.31
CA GLN A 48 16.57 3.23 2.99
C GLN A 48 15.49 4.31 3.05
N GLU A 49 14.69 4.35 4.13
CA GLU A 49 13.72 5.42 4.40
C GLU A 49 14.42 6.77 4.60
N SER A 50 15.59 6.75 5.24
CA SER A 50 16.39 7.95 5.55
C SER A 50 17.41 8.31 4.47
N ALA A 51 17.57 7.49 3.43
CA ALA A 51 18.50 7.72 2.32
C ALA A 51 18.02 8.91 1.50
N THR A 52 18.40 10.10 1.98
CA THR A 52 18.03 11.40 1.46
C THR A 52 18.96 11.69 0.28
N GLU A 53 18.46 11.57 -0.95
CA GLU A 53 19.13 12.18 -2.11
C GLU A 53 19.20 13.71 -1.90
N PRO A 54 20.25 14.39 -2.36
CA PRO A 54 20.48 15.79 -2.03
C PRO A 54 19.38 16.68 -2.64
N LYS A 55 18.73 17.46 -1.76
CA LYS A 55 17.69 18.48 -2.02
C LYS A 55 16.31 17.95 -2.48
N GLY A 56 15.37 17.92 -1.54
CA GLY A 56 13.92 17.88 -1.83
C GLY A 56 13.33 16.49 -2.06
N ALA A 57 14.05 15.43 -1.72
CA ALA A 57 13.58 14.05 -1.92
C ALA A 57 12.35 13.74 -1.04
N ALA A 58 11.31 13.19 -1.68
CA ALA A 58 10.10 12.71 -1.03
C ALA A 58 10.44 11.66 0.05
N ILE A 59 9.70 11.70 1.16
CA ILE A 59 9.74 10.70 2.24
C ILE A 59 9.58 9.31 1.60
N ARG A 60 10.46 8.38 1.94
CA ARG A 60 10.37 6.98 1.50
C ARG A 60 9.80 6.13 2.61
N HIS A 61 9.01 5.14 2.23
CA HIS A 61 8.35 4.19 3.11
C HIS A 61 8.89 2.79 2.82
N GLY A 62 9.33 2.10 3.86
CA GLY A 62 9.69 0.68 3.77
C GLY A 62 8.47 -0.15 3.36
N VAL A 63 8.60 -0.96 2.33
CA VAL A 63 7.53 -1.81 1.80
C VAL A 63 8.05 -3.21 1.53
N VAL A 64 7.15 -4.18 1.68
CA VAL A 64 7.37 -5.57 1.34
C VAL A 64 6.40 -5.97 0.24
N ILE A 65 6.89 -6.62 -0.81
CA ILE A 65 6.13 -7.01 -2.01
C ILE A 65 6.20 -8.54 -2.15
N PRO A 66 5.08 -9.24 -2.40
CA PRO A 66 5.08 -10.67 -2.61
C PRO A 66 5.68 -11.03 -3.98
N GLY A 67 6.46 -12.10 -4.01
CA GLY A 67 7.07 -12.65 -5.22
C GLY A 67 8.43 -12.03 -5.54
N PRO A 68 9.19 -12.64 -6.47
CA PRO A 68 10.48 -12.13 -6.91
C PRO A 68 10.31 -10.83 -7.72
N GLN A 69 11.38 -10.04 -7.78
CA GLN A 69 11.51 -8.67 -8.29
C GLN A 69 11.03 -8.45 -9.75
N ARG A 70 9.72 -8.57 -10.02
CA ARG A 70 9.15 -8.21 -11.34
C ARG A 70 8.68 -6.77 -11.43
N ARG A 71 8.65 -6.00 -10.33
CA ARG A 71 8.00 -4.67 -10.30
C ARG A 71 8.75 -3.53 -9.62
N VAL A 72 9.88 -3.78 -8.95
CA VAL A 72 10.66 -2.68 -8.34
C VAL A 72 11.57 -2.08 -9.40
N GLY A 73 11.44 -0.77 -9.65
CA GLY A 73 12.22 -0.08 -10.68
C GLY A 73 13.74 -0.22 -10.45
N PRO A 74 14.55 -0.28 -11.52
CA PRO A 74 15.97 -0.68 -11.47
C PRO A 74 16.91 0.23 -10.65
N ARG A 75 16.39 1.32 -10.05
CA ARG A 75 17.15 2.32 -9.29
C ARG A 75 16.91 2.29 -7.78
N GLN A 76 16.02 1.43 -7.28
CA GLN A 76 15.75 1.36 -5.85
C GLN A 76 16.53 0.22 -5.19
N PRO A 77 17.20 0.46 -4.06
CA PRO A 77 17.82 -0.62 -3.30
C PRO A 77 16.72 -1.58 -2.80
N TYR A 78 16.89 -2.86 -3.08
CA TYR A 78 15.97 -3.92 -2.66
C TYR A 78 16.73 -5.11 -2.10
N ARG A 79 16.04 -5.92 -1.30
CA ARG A 79 16.50 -7.23 -0.84
C ARG A 79 15.44 -8.27 -1.14
N GLU A 80 15.81 -9.33 -1.85
CA GLU A 80 14.98 -10.52 -1.94
C GLU A 80 15.26 -11.44 -0.76
N VAL A 81 14.19 -11.87 -0.08
CA VAL A 81 14.30 -12.70 1.11
C VAL A 81 13.37 -13.89 0.94
N CYS A 82 13.92 -15.09 1.09
CA CYS A 82 13.14 -16.31 1.17
C CYS A 82 12.45 -16.36 2.53
N VAL A 83 11.16 -16.66 2.53
CA VAL A 83 10.35 -16.74 3.74
C VAL A 83 9.68 -18.12 3.82
N PRO A 84 9.31 -18.58 5.02
CA PRO A 84 8.56 -19.83 5.15
C PRO A 84 7.25 -19.78 4.32
N PRO A 85 6.84 -20.89 3.68
CA PRO A 85 5.64 -20.92 2.84
C PRO A 85 4.37 -20.43 3.56
N GLY A 86 4.20 -20.79 4.84
CA GLY A 86 3.05 -20.37 5.63
C GLY A 86 2.98 -18.86 5.84
N GLU A 87 4.12 -18.23 6.15
CA GLU A 87 4.24 -16.78 6.29
C GLU A 87 3.94 -16.08 4.96
N TYR A 88 4.49 -16.60 3.85
CA TYR A 88 4.25 -16.06 2.52
C TYR A 88 2.77 -16.08 2.14
N LEU A 89 2.06 -17.17 2.41
CA LEU A 89 0.65 -17.31 2.06
C LEU A 89 -0.23 -16.34 2.86
N LEU A 90 0.04 -16.18 4.16
CA LEU A 90 -0.63 -15.21 5.02
C LEU A 90 -0.39 -13.78 4.53
N PHE A 91 0.87 -13.45 4.28
CA PHE A 91 1.26 -12.15 3.76
C PHE A 91 0.61 -11.86 2.40
N SER A 92 0.64 -12.81 1.46
CA SER A 92 0.02 -12.66 0.14
C SER A 92 -1.50 -12.49 0.22
N ALA A 93 -2.15 -13.14 1.18
CA ALA A 93 -3.57 -12.94 1.43
C ALA A 93 -3.86 -11.51 1.97
N ALA A 94 -3.03 -11.02 2.90
CA ALA A 94 -3.15 -9.68 3.45
C ALA A 94 -2.90 -8.56 2.41
N VAL A 95 -1.96 -8.78 1.48
CA VAL A 95 -1.74 -7.88 0.33
C VAL A 95 -2.99 -7.81 -0.55
N ARG A 96 -3.60 -8.96 -0.91
CA ARG A 96 -4.83 -9.00 -1.73
C ARG A 96 -6.06 -8.37 -1.05
N GLN A 97 -6.12 -8.42 0.28
CA GLN A 97 -7.23 -7.83 1.05
C GLN A 97 -7.05 -6.34 1.30
N SER A 98 -5.85 -5.79 1.10
CA SER A 98 -5.62 -4.36 1.22
C SER A 98 -6.19 -3.69 -0.04
N PRO A 99 -7.24 -2.86 0.08
CA PRO A 99 -7.73 -2.13 -1.07
C PRO A 99 -6.58 -1.29 -1.64
N PRO A 100 -6.44 -1.17 -2.97
CA PRO A 100 -5.63 -0.08 -3.50
C PRO A 100 -6.22 1.21 -2.91
N GLN A 101 -5.45 1.92 -2.08
CA GLN A 101 -5.83 3.25 -1.59
C GLN A 101 -5.72 4.26 -2.74
N GLY A 102 -6.56 4.04 -3.74
CA GLY A 102 -6.64 4.79 -4.97
C GLY A 102 -8.04 4.63 -5.52
N VAL A 103 -9.05 5.00 -4.71
CA VAL A 103 -10.20 5.86 -5.02
C VAL A 103 -10.97 6.01 -3.69
N ALA A 104 -10.56 6.95 -2.84
CA ALA A 104 -11.56 7.65 -2.04
C ALA A 104 -12.29 8.56 -3.01
N ALA A 105 -13.44 8.12 -3.50
CA ALA A 105 -14.30 8.94 -4.35
C ALA A 105 -14.56 10.26 -3.60
N PRO A 106 -14.37 11.43 -4.24
CA PRO A 106 -14.73 12.69 -3.63
C PRO A 106 -16.23 12.65 -3.30
N GLY A 107 -16.54 12.95 -2.04
CA GLY A 107 -17.87 12.93 -1.43
C GLY A 107 -19.04 12.84 -2.41
N THR A 108 -19.48 11.61 -2.70
CA THR A 108 -20.83 11.42 -3.19
C THR A 108 -21.71 11.32 -1.95
N ARG A 109 -22.14 12.48 -1.46
CA ARG A 109 -23.34 12.57 -0.62
C ARG A 109 -24.41 11.69 -1.29
N PRO A 110 -25.17 10.87 -0.57
CA PRO A 110 -26.38 10.31 -1.14
C PRO A 110 -27.19 11.52 -1.63
N VAL A 111 -27.37 11.61 -2.94
CA VAL A 111 -28.25 12.57 -3.58
C VAL A 111 -29.66 12.12 -3.20
N GLY A 112 -30.08 12.54 -2.01
CA GLY A 112 -31.48 12.58 -1.65
C GLY A 112 -32.10 13.62 -2.55
N THR A 113 -32.68 13.16 -3.65
CA THR A 113 -33.54 13.92 -4.55
C THR A 113 -34.75 14.39 -3.76
N GLY A 114 -34.62 15.54 -3.10
CA GLY A 114 -35.71 16.27 -2.48
C GLY A 114 -35.69 17.69 -3.04
N PRO A 115 -36.61 18.06 -3.95
CA PRO A 115 -36.60 19.37 -4.56
C PRO A 115 -36.80 20.46 -3.50
N ALA A 116 -35.88 21.43 -3.49
CA ALA A 116 -36.07 22.67 -2.76
C ALA A 116 -37.08 23.56 -3.50
N ALA A 117 -37.91 24.22 -2.69
CA ALA A 117 -38.70 25.41 -2.98
C ALA A 117 -39.97 25.23 -3.84
N GLY A 118 -41.11 25.48 -3.20
CA GLY A 118 -42.40 25.57 -3.88
C GLY A 118 -43.51 26.00 -2.94
N ALA A 119 -43.49 27.29 -2.58
CA ALA A 119 -44.61 28.15 -2.21
C ALA A 119 -45.96 27.47 -1.91
N MET A 120 -46.43 27.63 -0.68
CA MET A 120 -47.86 27.51 -0.40
C MET A 120 -48.63 28.57 -1.20
N SER A 121 -49.36 28.07 -2.19
CA SER A 121 -50.59 28.59 -2.80
C SER A 121 -51.02 30.01 -2.44
N GLY A 122 -50.80 30.93 -3.39
CA GLY A 122 -51.76 31.97 -3.68
C GLY A 122 -52.80 31.46 -4.69
N ARG A 123 -54.08 31.61 -4.37
CA ARG A 123 -55.26 31.50 -5.26
C ARG A 123 -56.46 31.98 -4.41
N HIS A 124 -57.27 32.97 -4.74
CA HIS A 124 -57.75 33.45 -6.03
C HIS A 124 -58.22 34.92 -5.94
N SER A 125 -58.05 35.69 -7.02
CA SER A 125 -58.92 36.83 -7.37
C SER A 125 -60.18 36.32 -8.06
N VAL A 126 -61.35 36.93 -7.78
CA VAL A 126 -62.41 37.20 -8.76
C VAL A 126 -63.33 38.32 -8.25
N ASN A 127 -63.46 39.33 -9.11
CA ASN A 127 -64.49 40.37 -9.28
C ASN A 127 -64.81 41.33 -8.13
#